data_AF-A0A2V2DB60-F1
#
_entry.id   AF-A0A2V2DB60-F1
#
_cell.length_a   1.000
_cell.length_b   1.000
_cell.length_c   1.000
_cell.angle_alpha   90.00
_cell.angle_beta   90.00
_cell.angle_gamma   90.00
#
_symmetry.space_group_name_H-M   'P 1'
#
loop_
_entity.id
_entity.type
_entity.pdbx_description
1 polymer ?
#
loop_
_entity_poly.entity_id
_entity_poly.type
_entity_poly.pdbx_seq_one_letter_code
_entity_poly.pdbx_strand_id
1 'polypeptide(L)'
;MSQSVDCVQYKIRLLPEEVNRFVMAASRCDFDVDIAYNRFVVDAKSIVGVFGLDFRYPLTVVCHGYDSRFDNYLKGLALAV
;
A
#
# COMPACT_ATOMS: atom_id res chain seq x y z
N MET A 1 -19.55 -8.36 -16.42
CA MET A 1 -19.67 -8.23 -14.96
C MET A 1 -18.34 -7.68 -14.45
N SER A 2 -18.14 -6.37 -14.54
CA SER A 2 -16.93 -5.74 -14.01
C SER A 2 -17.45 -4.78 -12.95
N GLN A 3 -17.67 -5.30 -11.75
CA GLN A 3 -17.98 -4.43 -10.62
C GLN A 3 -16.78 -3.52 -10.45
N SER A 4 -17.00 -2.24 -10.68
CA SER A 4 -16.12 -1.19 -10.17
C SER A 4 -16.17 -1.31 -8.65
N VAL A 5 -15.30 -2.14 -8.10
CA VAL A 5 -14.93 -2.06 -6.69
C VAL A 5 -14.35 -0.67 -6.50
N ASP A 6 -14.91 0.11 -5.57
CA ASP A 6 -14.39 1.41 -5.15
C ASP A 6 -13.01 1.21 -4.49
N CYS A 7 -11.99 0.95 -5.31
CA CYS A 7 -10.64 0.76 -4.86
C CYS A 7 -9.95 2.12 -4.74
N VAL A 8 -9.46 2.42 -3.54
CA VAL A 8 -8.77 3.68 -3.28
C VAL A 8 -7.29 3.47 -3.55
N GLN A 9 -6.72 4.31 -4.42
CA GLN A 9 -5.33 4.22 -4.81
C GLN A 9 -4.51 5.38 -4.23
N TYR A 10 -3.36 5.04 -3.66
CA TYR A 10 -2.40 5.98 -3.10
C TYR A 10 -1.05 5.85 -3.80
N LYS A 11 -0.41 6.99 -4.08
CA LYS A 11 1.01 7.02 -4.48
C LYS A 11 1.84 7.47 -3.30
N ILE A 12 2.61 6.55 -2.74
CA ILE A 12 3.42 6.78 -1.55
C ILE A 12 4.90 6.62 -1.86
N ARG A 13 5.73 7.13 -0.95
CA ARG A 13 7.14 6.77 -0.90
C ARG A 13 7.40 6.10 0.44
N LEU A 14 7.84 4.85 0.39
CA LEU A 14 8.08 4.04 1.58
C LEU A 14 9.59 3.88 1.78
N LEU A 15 10.07 4.13 2.99
CA LEU A 15 11.46 3.84 3.34
C LEU A 15 11.61 2.39 3.84
N PRO A 16 12.77 1.72 3.63
CA PRO A 16 13.01 0.36 4.12
C PRO A 16 12.76 0.20 5.63
N GLU A 17 13.06 1.24 6.42
CA GLU A 17 12.86 1.27 7.87
C GLU A 17 11.37 1.32 8.27
N GLU A 18 10.51 1.82 7.36
CA GLU A 18 9.06 1.95 7.57
C GLU A 18 8.28 0.70 7.12
N VAL A 19 8.91 -0.21 6.38
CA VAL A 19 8.28 -1.43 5.85
C VAL A 19 7.60 -2.23 6.95
N ASN A 20 8.26 -2.44 8.08
CA ASN A 20 7.67 -3.16 9.22
C ASN A 20 6.37 -2.51 9.72
N ARG A 21 6.36 -1.17 9.83
CA ARG A 21 5.18 -0.42 10.28
C ARG A 21 4.06 -0.45 9.24
N PHE A 22 4.42 -0.30 7.97
CA PHE A 22 3.49 -0.36 6.85
C PHE A 22 2.81 -1.74 6.77
N VAL A 23 3.59 -2.82 6.78
CA VAL A 23 3.06 -4.19 6.74
C VAL A 23 2.18 -4.45 7.95
N MET A 24 2.61 -4.05 9.15
CA MET A 24 1.77 -4.22 10.36
C MET A 24 0.46 -3.43 10.27
N ALA A 25 0.46 -2.22 9.70
CA ALA A 25 -0.75 -1.44 9.48
C ALA A 25 -1.68 -2.09 8.44
N ALA A 26 -1.12 -2.61 7.34
CA ALA A 26 -1.87 -3.35 6.32
C ALA A 26 -2.44 -4.67 6.85
N SER A 27 -1.69 -5.41 7.68
CA SER A 27 -2.17 -6.66 8.31
C SER A 27 -3.29 -6.45 9.32
N ARG A 28 -3.46 -5.23 9.86
CA ARG A 28 -4.59 -4.88 10.74
C ARG A 28 -5.86 -4.55 9.98
N CYS A 29 -5.79 -4.40 8.66
CA CYS A 29 -6.94 -4.13 7.82
C CYS A 29 -7.64 -5.45 7.45
N ASP A 30 -8.97 -5.49 7.60
CA ASP A 30 -9.81 -6.64 7.23
C ASP A 30 -10.05 -6.78 5.71
N PHE A 31 -9.40 -5.96 4.89
CA PHE A 31 -9.49 -5.96 3.43
C PHE A 31 -8.13 -6.23 2.78
N ASP A 32 -8.15 -6.53 1.48
CA ASP A 32 -6.95 -6.72 0.69
C ASP A 32 -6.27 -5.39 0.39
N VAL A 33 -4.96 -5.36 0.59
CA VAL A 33 -4.11 -4.20 0.33
C VAL A 33 -2.99 -4.67 -0.58
N ASP A 34 -2.97 -4.15 -1.80
CA ASP A 34 -1.94 -4.45 -2.78
C ASP A 34 -0.96 -3.29 -2.83
N ILE A 35 0.33 -3.61 -2.96
CA ILE A 35 1.37 -2.64 -3.27
C ILE A 35 2.03 -3.01 -4.58
N ALA A 36 2.17 -2.01 -5.45
CA ALA A 36 2.63 -2.19 -6.81
C ALA A 36 3.73 -1.20 -7.17
N TYR A 37 4.71 -1.73 -7.90
CA TYR A 37 5.71 -0.94 -8.61
C TYR A 37 5.72 -1.36 -10.08
N ASN A 38 5.39 -0.42 -10.96
CA ASN A 38 5.32 -0.67 -12.41
C ASN A 38 4.36 -1.83 -12.77
N ARG A 39 4.88 -3.01 -13.15
CA ARG A 39 4.09 -4.22 -13.46
C ARG A 39 4.10 -5.26 -12.35
N PHE A 40 4.83 -5.03 -11.26
CA PHE A 40 4.93 -5.94 -10.13
C PHE A 40 3.89 -5.54 -9.09
N VAL A 41 2.98 -6.45 -8.79
CA VAL A 41 1.98 -6.30 -7.73
C VAL A 41 2.27 -7.35 -6.68
N VAL A 42 2.27 -6.92 -5.43
CA VAL A 42 2.61 -7.75 -4.28
C VAL A 42 1.62 -7.46 -3.17
N ASP A 43 1.28 -8.49 -2.41
CA ASP A 43 0.44 -8.33 -1.22
C ASP A 43 1.18 -7.49 -0.16
N ALA A 44 0.53 -6.42 0.31
CA ALA A 44 1.12 -5.48 1.27
C ALA A 44 1.23 -6.05 2.68
N LYS A 45 0.59 -7.18 2.98
CA LYS A 45 0.70 -7.93 4.25
C LYS A 45 1.91 -8.88 4.23
N SER A 46 2.52 -9.12 3.06
CA SER A 46 3.73 -9.94 2.91
C SER A 46 5.00 -9.12 3.01
N ILE A 47 5.63 -9.11 4.19
CA ILE A 47 6.87 -8.38 4.43
C ILE A 47 8.00 -8.73 3.45
N VAL A 48 8.14 -10.01 3.09
CA VAL A 48 9.14 -10.49 2.13
C VAL A 48 8.88 -9.90 0.74
N GLY A 49 7.60 -9.86 0.35
CA GLY A 49 7.17 -9.28 -0.91
C GLY A 49 7.44 -7.78 -0.99
N VAL A 50 7.10 -7.05 0.08
CA VAL A 50 7.33 -5.60 0.17
C VAL A 50 8.81 -5.27 0.16
N PHE A 51 9.65 -6.01 0.89
CA PHE A 51 11.11 -5.82 0.86
C PHE A 51 11.74 -6.12 -0.51
N GLY A 52 11.08 -6.94 -1.34
CA GLY A 52 11.52 -7.20 -2.71
C GLY A 52 11.26 -6.03 -3.68
N LEU A 53 10.54 -4.99 -3.25
CA LEU A 53 10.25 -3.82 -4.09
C LEU A 53 11.38 -2.80 -4.07
N ASP A 54 11.44 -1.99 -5.12
CA ASP A 54 12.41 -0.91 -5.23
C ASP A 54 11.85 0.40 -4.62
N PHE A 55 12.26 0.69 -3.38
CA PHE A 55 11.87 1.88 -2.62
C PHE A 55 12.41 3.21 -3.18
N ARG A 56 13.31 3.18 -4.18
CA ARG A 56 13.84 4.40 -4.80
C ARG A 56 12.76 5.14 -5.58
N TYR A 57 11.74 4.42 -6.05
CA TYR A 57 10.66 4.94 -6.86
C TYR A 57 9.34 5.01 -6.07
N PRO A 58 8.38 5.85 -6.50
CA PRO A 58 7.06 5.89 -5.91
C PRO A 58 6.35 4.54 -6.06
N LEU A 59 5.72 4.10 -4.98
CA LEU A 59 4.95 2.87 -4.91
C LEU A 59 3.46 3.20 -4.96
N THR A 60 2.69 2.33 -5.61
CA THR A 60 1.24 2.43 -5.68
C THR A 60 0.62 1.48 -4.69
N VAL A 61 -0.19 1.98 -3.77
CA VAL A 61 -0.97 1.15 -2.85
C VAL A 61 -2.42 1.18 -3.29
N VAL A 62 -3.03 0.02 -3.46
CA VAL A 62 -4.43 -0.16 -3.81
C VAL A 62 -5.13 -0.82 -2.64
N CYS A 63 -6.12 -0.13 -2.09
CA CYS A 63 -6.96 -0.66 -1.02
C CYS A 63 -8.29 -1.13 -1.61
N HIS A 64 -8.66 -2.38 -1.39
CA HIS A 64 -9.96 -2.95 -1.80
C HIS A 64 -11.07 -2.71 -0.78
N GLY A 65 -10.83 -1.81 0.16
CA GLY A 65 -11.75 -1.39 1.20
C GLY A 65 -11.33 -0.03 1.75
N TYR A 66 -12.08 0.46 2.74
CA TYR A 66 -11.84 1.74 3.36
C TYR A 66 -11.64 1.59 4.86
N ASP A 67 -10.50 2.06 5.36
CA ASP A 67 -10.27 2.27 6.78
C ASP A 67 -9.68 3.66 7.00
N SER A 68 -10.37 4.47 7.81
CA SER A 68 -10.00 5.86 8.08
C SER A 68 -8.61 6.02 8.73
N ARG A 69 -8.15 5.04 9.51
CA ARG A 69 -6.84 5.10 10.18
C ARG A 69 -5.73 4.81 9.18
N PHE A 70 -5.91 3.78 8.37
CA PHE A 70 -4.97 3.40 7.32
C PHE A 70 -4.92 4.46 6.21
N ASP A 71 -6.07 5.02 5.84
CA ASP A 71 -6.20 6.15 4.92
C ASP A 71 -5.37 7.36 5.39
N ASN A 72 -5.52 7.75 6.66
CA ASN A 72 -4.75 8.86 7.22
C ASN A 72 -3.24 8.54 7.31
N TYR A 73 -2.89 7.28 7.63
CA TYR A 73 -1.50 6.82 7.61
C TYR A 73 -0.88 6.90 6.21
N LEU A 74 -1.59 6.41 5.19
CA LEU A 74 -1.16 6.48 3.79
C LEU A 74 -1.05 7.91 3.30
N LYS A 75 -1.95 8.81 3.71
CA LYS A 75 -1.85 10.26 3.40
C LYS A 75 -0.60 10.90 3.98
N GLY A 76 -0.11 10.44 5.13
CA GLY A 76 1.17 10.90 5.70
C GLY A 76 2.39 10.46 4.90
N LEU A 77 2.31 9.31 4.24
CA LEU A 77 3.36 8.75 3.36
C LEU A 77 3.17 9.14 1.89
N ALA A 78 2.01 9.66 1.55
CA ALA A 78 1.66 10.07 0.21
C ALA A 78 2.61 11.18 -0.22
N LEU A 79 3.08 11.08 -1.45
CA LEU A 79 3.77 12.20 -2.06
C LEU A 79 2.74 13.32 -2.19
N ALA A 80 2.89 14.38 -1.38
CA ALA A 80 2.16 15.61 -1.57
C ALA A 80 2.51 16.12 -2.98
N VAL A 81 1.54 16.02 -3.89
CA VAL A 81 1.56 16.71 -5.19
C VAL A 81 1.07 18.14 -4.97
#